data_AF-A0A5S4H4B1-F1
#
_entry.id   AF-A0A5S4H4B1-F1
#
_cell.length_a   1.000
_cell.length_b   1.000
_cell.length_c   1.000
_cell.angle_alpha   90.00
_cell.angle_beta   90.00
_cell.angle_gamma   90.00
#
_symmetry.space_group_name_H-M   'P 1'
#
loop_
_entity.id
_entity.type
_entity.pdbx_description
1 polymer ?
#
loop_
_entity_poly.entity_id
_entity_poly.type
_entity_poly.pdbx_seq_one_letter_code
_entity_poly.pdbx_strand_id
1 'polypeptide(L)'
;MDEVASAIRRGLLWLERDQEQDGHWSDAEGLSRLSATAHGVRAFAACGFEGDHTAVRRAMAWLMRPELAAGSSHYFWRLGPLSELYRSGVPEALIEHDLRAVRTAIDDGVRLDRRLNYPAFLLDCLANLGQGTDGDERYVDQVRDLLAMGDVDVTPAVWAFAALERAGAADPAMLDREKVARSLRENNGCHHLNGSVAETSYFVLNCSRSDVLSSDPELRPVVHGAVRWLMSRQITRTGSWPTEQPLYNGAQQAQAYYTALACRALAAYLQRYRPRSLAQISLPDWSFRRRVTAIAKYASATILVCLTVTAAGLFLPSGGAGRLLTASGLLGTALSSIVFSWEVRDRFARRR
;
A
#
# COMPACT_ATOMS: atom_id res chain seq x y z
N MET A 1 -19.16 -9.84 -2.16
CA MET A 1 -17.83 -9.97 -2.80
C MET A 1 -17.46 -8.72 -3.57
N ASP A 2 -18.37 -8.11 -4.32
CA ASP A 2 -18.16 -6.77 -4.92
C ASP A 2 -17.81 -5.69 -3.87
N GLU A 3 -18.30 -5.87 -2.64
CA GLU A 3 -17.92 -5.05 -1.50
C GLU A 3 -16.41 -5.07 -1.20
N VAL A 4 -15.74 -6.23 -1.35
CA VAL A 4 -14.29 -6.36 -1.15
C VAL A 4 -13.54 -5.56 -2.21
N ALA A 5 -13.91 -5.71 -3.48
CA ALA A 5 -13.34 -4.93 -4.59
C ALA A 5 -13.56 -3.43 -4.39
N SER A 6 -14.75 -3.04 -3.92
CA SER A 6 -15.10 -1.66 -3.58
C SER A 6 -14.25 -1.12 -2.41
N ALA A 7 -14.00 -1.95 -1.38
CA ALA A 7 -13.14 -1.59 -0.26
C ALA A 7 -11.68 -1.39 -0.70
N ILE A 8 -11.13 -2.29 -1.51
CA ILE A 8 -9.78 -2.15 -2.10
C ILE A 8 -9.70 -0.85 -2.91
N ARG A 9 -10.68 -0.61 -3.79
CA ARG A 9 -10.73 0.61 -4.62
C ARG A 9 -10.69 1.87 -3.75
N ARG A 10 -11.49 1.94 -2.68
CA ARG A 10 -11.46 3.07 -1.74
C ARG A 10 -10.10 3.23 -1.06
N GLY A 11 -9.45 2.13 -0.67
CA GLY A 11 -8.13 2.16 -0.06
C GLY A 11 -7.02 2.63 -0.99
N LEU A 12 -7.00 2.13 -2.23
CA LEU A 12 -6.04 2.59 -3.25
C LEU A 12 -6.25 4.07 -3.62
N LEU A 13 -7.51 4.52 -3.74
CA LEU A 13 -7.85 5.93 -3.94
C LEU A 13 -7.36 6.80 -2.78
N TRP A 14 -7.46 6.31 -1.55
CA TRP A 14 -6.92 6.98 -0.38
C TRP A 14 -5.39 7.07 -0.46
N LEU A 15 -4.70 5.97 -0.77
CA LEU A 15 -3.24 5.94 -0.91
C LEU A 15 -2.76 6.93 -1.97
N GLU A 16 -3.39 6.95 -3.14
CA GLU A 16 -2.99 7.88 -4.20
C GLU A 16 -3.17 9.37 -3.81
N ARG A 17 -4.20 9.67 -3.04
CA ARG A 17 -4.43 11.03 -2.52
C ARG A 17 -3.42 11.40 -1.45
N ASP A 18 -3.06 10.46 -0.60
CA ASP A 18 -2.20 10.64 0.58
C ASP A 18 -0.69 10.58 0.24
N GLN A 19 -0.34 10.20 -0.99
CA GLN A 19 1.06 10.14 -1.42
C GLN A 19 1.70 11.53 -1.51
N GLU A 20 2.86 11.68 -0.85
CA GLU A 20 3.64 12.90 -0.82
C GLU A 20 4.19 13.29 -2.21
N GLN A 21 4.64 14.55 -2.35
CA GLN A 21 5.07 15.09 -3.63
C GLN A 21 6.26 14.34 -4.26
N ASP A 22 7.18 13.84 -3.44
CA ASP A 22 8.35 13.08 -3.89
C ASP A 22 8.11 11.56 -3.99
N GLY A 23 6.89 11.09 -3.68
CA GLY A 23 6.44 9.72 -3.96
C GLY A 23 6.34 8.79 -2.77
N HIS A 24 6.77 9.19 -1.57
CA HIS A 24 6.61 8.34 -0.39
C HIS A 24 5.21 8.48 0.23
N TRP A 25 4.94 7.62 1.21
CA TRP A 25 3.79 7.73 2.11
C TRP A 25 4.28 7.90 3.54
N SER A 26 3.54 8.68 4.33
CA SER A 26 3.81 9.08 5.72
C SER A 26 4.67 10.33 5.91
N ASP A 27 4.22 11.21 6.81
CA ASP A 27 4.99 12.31 7.38
C ASP A 27 6.01 11.83 8.43
N ALA A 28 5.70 10.74 9.16
CA ALA A 28 6.61 10.09 10.10
C ALA A 28 8.02 9.83 9.53
N GLU A 29 9.04 9.89 10.39
CA GLU A 29 10.43 9.72 10.00
C GLU A 29 10.89 8.26 10.00
N GLY A 30 11.98 7.98 9.28
CA GLY A 30 12.69 6.70 9.32
C GLY A 30 11.87 5.50 8.82
N LEU A 31 11.82 4.45 9.64
CA LEU A 31 11.29 3.13 9.28
C LEU A 31 9.82 3.17 8.86
N SER A 32 9.01 4.01 9.51
CA SER A 32 7.56 4.13 9.25
C SER A 32 7.28 4.63 7.83
N ARG A 33 8.09 5.57 7.33
CA ARG A 33 8.02 6.08 5.96
C ARG A 33 8.36 5.02 4.93
N LEU A 34 9.43 4.28 5.18
CA LEU A 34 9.91 3.24 4.27
C LEU A 34 8.94 2.07 4.19
N SER A 35 8.49 1.56 5.34
CA SER A 35 7.52 0.45 5.41
C SER A 35 6.21 0.86 4.74
N ALA A 36 5.67 2.03 5.04
CA ALA A 36 4.45 2.55 4.41
C ALA A 36 4.59 2.65 2.89
N THR A 37 5.74 3.14 2.42
CA THR A 37 5.98 3.29 0.99
C THR A 37 6.13 1.95 0.28
N ALA A 38 6.88 1.04 0.88
CA ALA A 38 7.05 -0.31 0.36
C ALA A 38 5.70 -1.05 0.27
N HIS A 39 4.90 -1.02 1.34
CA HIS A 39 3.59 -1.65 1.34
C HIS A 39 2.63 -0.97 0.37
N GLY A 40 2.69 0.36 0.23
CA GLY A 40 1.93 1.11 -0.78
C GLY A 40 2.17 0.54 -2.19
N VAL A 41 3.43 0.42 -2.59
CA VAL A 41 3.81 -0.20 -3.88
C VAL A 41 3.27 -1.62 -4.01
N ARG A 42 3.48 -2.48 -3.02
CA ARG A 42 3.00 -3.88 -3.03
C ARG A 42 1.47 -3.98 -3.11
N ALA A 43 0.75 -3.03 -2.52
CA ALA A 43 -0.72 -2.99 -2.58
C ALA A 43 -1.23 -2.67 -4.00
N PHE A 44 -0.60 -1.71 -4.68
CA PHE A 44 -0.89 -1.41 -6.09
C PHE A 44 -0.56 -2.61 -6.99
N ALA A 45 0.63 -3.20 -6.81
CA ALA A 45 1.07 -4.37 -7.58
C ALA A 45 0.11 -5.56 -7.40
N ALA A 46 -0.31 -5.86 -6.17
CA ALA A 46 -1.28 -6.93 -5.89
C ALA A 46 -2.66 -6.71 -6.53
N CYS A 47 -2.98 -5.47 -6.92
CA CYS A 47 -4.22 -5.13 -7.62
C CYS A 47 -4.02 -4.98 -9.14
N GLY A 48 -2.87 -5.38 -9.68
CA GLY A 48 -2.55 -5.33 -11.11
C GLY A 48 -2.07 -3.96 -11.61
N PHE A 49 -1.74 -3.03 -10.72
CA PHE A 49 -1.12 -1.76 -11.10
C PHE A 49 0.40 -1.90 -11.09
N GLU A 50 1.00 -2.00 -12.26
CA GLU A 50 2.44 -2.14 -12.46
C GLU A 50 3.16 -0.77 -12.52
N GLY A 51 4.41 -0.76 -12.98
CA GLY A 51 5.31 0.40 -13.00
C GLY A 51 4.80 1.64 -13.73
N ASP A 52 3.81 1.51 -14.61
CA ASP A 52 3.22 2.63 -15.35
C ASP A 52 2.26 3.48 -14.52
N HIS A 53 1.73 2.95 -13.41
CA HIS A 53 0.85 3.73 -12.54
C HIS A 53 1.65 4.88 -11.90
N THR A 54 1.15 6.12 -12.02
CA THR A 54 1.93 7.30 -11.62
C THR A 54 2.34 7.27 -10.13
N ALA A 55 1.46 6.79 -9.24
CA ALA A 55 1.80 6.63 -7.84
C ALA A 55 2.91 5.58 -7.61
N VAL A 56 2.86 4.45 -8.32
CA VAL A 56 3.86 3.38 -8.23
C VAL A 56 5.21 3.88 -8.72
N ARG A 57 5.26 4.51 -9.89
CA ARG A 57 6.50 5.07 -10.46
C ARG A 57 7.19 6.05 -9.52
N ARG A 58 6.43 6.97 -8.92
CA ARG A 58 6.97 7.97 -7.97
C ARG A 58 7.51 7.30 -6.71
N ALA A 59 6.78 6.33 -6.16
CA ALA A 59 7.22 5.58 -4.99
C ALA A 59 8.46 4.73 -5.28
N MET A 60 8.53 4.09 -6.44
CA MET A 60 9.71 3.33 -6.86
C MET A 60 10.92 4.24 -7.04
N ALA A 61 10.75 5.39 -7.69
CA ALA A 61 11.82 6.39 -7.80
C ALA A 61 12.31 6.87 -6.42
N TRP A 62 11.40 7.01 -5.45
CA TRP A 62 11.76 7.32 -4.07
C TRP A 62 12.52 6.17 -3.39
N LEU A 63 12.03 4.92 -3.50
CA LEU A 63 12.66 3.73 -2.90
C LEU A 63 14.06 3.47 -3.44
N MET A 64 14.31 3.77 -4.72
CA MET A 64 15.61 3.57 -5.37
C MET A 64 16.66 4.62 -5.03
N ARG A 65 16.34 5.60 -4.16
CA ARG A 65 17.30 6.61 -3.71
C ARG A 65 18.51 5.98 -3.00
N PRO A 66 19.76 6.38 -3.35
CA PRO A 66 20.96 5.84 -2.72
C PRO A 66 21.01 6.05 -1.20
N GLU A 67 20.44 7.14 -0.70
CA GLU A 67 20.47 7.47 0.73
C GLU A 67 19.67 6.46 1.56
N LEU A 68 18.63 5.85 0.97
CA LEU A 68 17.86 4.76 1.59
C LEU A 68 18.64 3.44 1.59
N ALA A 69 19.64 3.30 0.70
CA ALA A 69 20.55 2.16 0.67
C ALA A 69 21.69 2.28 1.69
N ALA A 70 21.93 3.45 2.28
CA ALA A 70 23.05 3.63 3.21
C ALA A 70 22.70 3.27 4.67
N GLY A 71 21.41 3.10 4.99
CA GLY A 71 20.91 2.79 6.33
C GLY A 71 20.79 1.29 6.57
N SER A 72 21.60 0.76 7.49
CA SER A 72 21.89 -0.68 7.63
C SER A 72 20.71 -1.60 8.01
N SER A 73 19.56 -1.07 8.41
CA SER A 73 18.39 -1.87 8.81
C SER A 73 17.19 -1.72 7.88
N HIS A 74 17.31 -0.98 6.78
CA HIS A 74 16.18 -0.59 5.95
C HIS A 74 16.00 -1.45 4.69
N TYR A 75 17.01 -2.25 4.34
CA TYR A 75 17.02 -3.09 3.13
C TYR A 75 15.84 -4.04 3.03
N PHE A 76 15.36 -4.58 4.15
CA PHE A 76 14.27 -5.55 4.11
C PHE A 76 12.98 -4.92 3.58
N TRP A 77 12.58 -3.76 4.09
CA TRP A 77 11.36 -3.10 3.60
C TRP A 77 11.49 -2.69 2.14
N ARG A 78 12.70 -2.33 1.69
CA ARG A 78 12.93 -1.99 0.29
C ARG A 78 12.94 -3.21 -0.62
N LEU A 79 13.54 -4.31 -0.20
CA LEU A 79 13.66 -5.53 -1.01
C LEU A 79 12.29 -6.11 -1.39
N GLY A 80 11.30 -6.06 -0.50
CA GLY A 80 9.95 -6.56 -0.76
C GLY A 80 9.33 -6.05 -2.07
N PRO A 81 9.04 -4.74 -2.22
CA PRO A 81 8.51 -4.17 -3.46
C PRO A 81 9.47 -4.31 -4.65
N LEU A 82 10.79 -4.23 -4.45
CA LEU A 82 11.75 -4.43 -5.53
C LEU A 82 11.68 -5.86 -6.10
N SER A 83 11.52 -6.87 -5.23
CA SER A 83 11.37 -8.27 -5.64
C SER A 83 10.04 -8.57 -6.32
N GLU A 84 8.96 -7.86 -5.99
CA GLU A 84 7.66 -8.04 -6.66
C GLU A 84 7.60 -7.34 -8.02
N LEU A 85 8.33 -6.23 -8.19
CA LEU A 85 8.32 -5.43 -9.40
C LEU A 85 9.62 -5.53 -10.22
N TYR A 86 10.48 -6.52 -9.98
CA TYR A 86 11.79 -6.59 -10.65
C TYR A 86 11.67 -6.59 -12.19
N ARG A 87 10.62 -7.23 -12.72
CA ARG A 87 10.31 -7.29 -14.15
C ARG A 87 9.91 -5.94 -14.75
N SER A 88 9.60 -4.95 -13.91
CA SER A 88 9.20 -3.60 -14.33
C SER A 88 10.40 -2.63 -14.42
N GLY A 89 11.62 -3.15 -14.61
CA GLY A 89 12.82 -2.33 -14.85
C GLY A 89 13.56 -1.88 -13.60
N VAL A 90 13.44 -2.61 -12.50
CA VAL A 90 14.28 -2.37 -11.30
C VAL A 90 15.72 -2.80 -11.63
N PRO A 91 16.75 -1.99 -11.30
CA PRO A 91 18.13 -2.39 -11.52
C PRO A 91 18.49 -3.64 -10.72
N GLU A 92 18.96 -4.69 -11.40
CA GLU A 92 19.35 -5.97 -10.78
C GLU A 92 20.42 -5.77 -9.69
N ALA A 93 21.40 -4.92 -9.94
CA ALA A 93 22.45 -4.58 -8.97
C ALA A 93 21.91 -4.02 -7.64
N LEU A 94 20.77 -3.33 -7.65
CA LEU A 94 20.13 -2.83 -6.43
C LEU A 94 19.48 -3.97 -5.63
N ILE A 95 18.85 -4.92 -6.33
CA ILE A 95 18.26 -6.11 -5.70
C ILE A 95 19.36 -6.97 -5.09
N GLU A 96 20.45 -7.22 -5.83
CA GLU A 96 21.61 -7.98 -5.33
C GLU A 96 22.29 -7.29 -4.14
N HIS A 97 22.39 -5.96 -4.16
CA HIS A 97 22.88 -5.20 -3.02
C HIS A 97 22.02 -5.45 -1.77
N ASP A 98 20.70 -5.32 -1.88
CA ASP A 98 19.79 -5.49 -0.76
C ASP A 98 19.71 -6.93 -0.27
N LEU A 99 19.73 -7.90 -1.18
CA LEU A 99 19.81 -9.32 -0.84
C LEU A 99 21.08 -9.63 -0.05
N ARG A 100 22.24 -9.14 -0.51
CA ARG A 100 23.50 -9.31 0.23
C ARG A 100 23.41 -8.69 1.61
N ALA A 101 22.89 -7.47 1.73
CA ALA A 101 22.75 -6.81 3.02
C ALA A 101 21.82 -7.56 3.98
N VAL A 102 20.69 -8.09 3.50
CA VAL A 102 19.78 -8.92 4.31
C VAL A 102 20.46 -10.23 4.72
N ARG A 103 21.17 -10.91 3.81
CA ARG A 103 21.92 -12.13 4.14
C ARG A 103 22.98 -11.87 5.20
N THR A 104 23.79 -10.82 5.02
CA THR A 104 24.81 -10.41 6.00
C THR A 104 24.18 -10.11 7.36
N ALA A 105 23.07 -9.39 7.42
CA ALA A 105 22.38 -9.13 8.70
C ALA A 105 21.96 -10.43 9.40
N ILE A 106 21.42 -11.41 8.67
CA ILE A 106 21.05 -12.70 9.26
C ILE A 106 22.30 -13.45 9.75
N ASP A 107 23.38 -13.41 8.97
CA ASP A 107 24.64 -14.11 9.26
C ASP A 107 25.38 -13.54 10.46
N ASP A 108 25.34 -12.23 10.63
CA ASP A 108 25.88 -11.52 11.79
C ASP A 108 25.06 -11.76 13.07
N GLY A 109 24.03 -12.61 12.98
CA GLY A 109 23.19 -12.96 14.11
C GLY A 109 22.42 -11.75 14.62
N VAL A 110 22.07 -10.80 13.74
CA VAL A 110 21.19 -9.68 14.05
C VAL A 110 19.81 -10.24 14.42
N ARG A 111 19.69 -10.63 15.69
CA ARG A 111 18.48 -11.12 16.34
C ARG A 111 17.61 -9.92 16.63
N LEU A 112 16.93 -9.42 15.60
CA LEU A 112 15.96 -8.33 15.73
C LEU A 112 14.70 -8.85 16.41
N ASP A 113 14.76 -8.96 17.74
CA ASP A 113 13.71 -8.94 18.77
C ASP A 113 12.47 -9.86 18.62
N ARG A 114 12.19 -10.46 17.46
CA ARG A 114 11.08 -11.41 17.26
C ARG A 114 11.49 -12.48 16.27
N ARG A 115 11.45 -13.73 16.75
CA ARG A 115 12.21 -14.88 16.28
C ARG A 115 12.04 -15.28 14.79
N LEU A 116 11.11 -14.73 14.01
CA LEU A 116 10.74 -15.26 12.68
C LEU A 116 10.65 -14.29 11.51
N ASN A 117 10.65 -12.97 11.73
CA ASN A 117 10.24 -12.04 10.68
C ASN A 117 11.25 -11.96 9.51
N TYR A 118 12.55 -12.04 9.76
CA TYR A 118 13.56 -11.85 8.71
C TYR A 118 13.80 -13.09 7.84
N PRO A 119 13.98 -14.31 8.40
CA PRO A 119 14.14 -15.50 7.56
C PRO A 119 12.90 -15.77 6.71
N ALA A 120 11.68 -15.66 7.28
CA ALA A 120 10.44 -15.80 6.51
C ALA A 120 10.27 -14.71 5.43
N PHE A 121 10.67 -13.48 5.72
CA PHE A 121 10.67 -12.39 4.75
C PHE A 121 11.69 -12.61 3.63
N LEU A 122 12.91 -13.05 3.96
CA LEU A 122 13.94 -13.36 2.97
C LEU A 122 13.47 -14.48 2.04
N LEU A 123 12.91 -15.56 2.59
CA LEU A 123 12.32 -16.64 1.79
C LEU A 123 11.17 -16.14 0.91
N ASP A 124 10.31 -15.23 1.40
CA ASP A 124 9.28 -14.59 0.57
C ASP A 124 9.88 -13.81 -0.60
N CYS A 125 10.97 -13.06 -0.36
CA CYS A 125 11.64 -12.29 -1.41
C CYS A 125 12.33 -13.19 -2.44
N LEU A 126 13.09 -14.19 -1.99
CA LEU A 126 13.77 -15.15 -2.86
C LEU A 126 12.77 -15.89 -3.76
N ALA A 127 11.64 -16.34 -3.17
CA ALA A 127 10.58 -16.98 -3.93
C ALA A 127 9.96 -16.04 -4.99
N ASN A 128 9.76 -14.75 -4.68
CA ASN A 128 9.25 -13.78 -5.67
C ASN A 128 10.24 -13.51 -6.81
N LEU A 129 11.55 -13.58 -6.53
CA LEU A 129 12.59 -13.45 -7.55
C LEU A 129 12.71 -14.68 -8.46
N GLY A 130 12.04 -15.79 -8.11
CA GLY A 130 12.19 -17.06 -8.81
C GLY A 130 13.59 -17.67 -8.65
N GLN A 131 14.36 -17.21 -7.66
CA GLN A 131 15.60 -17.83 -7.27
C GLN A 131 15.26 -19.06 -6.42
N GLY A 132 15.73 -20.23 -6.85
CA GLY A 132 15.65 -21.43 -6.02
C GLY A 132 16.38 -21.22 -4.70
N THR A 133 16.10 -22.05 -3.70
CA THR A 133 16.78 -22.01 -2.39
C THR A 133 18.22 -22.53 -2.43
N ASP A 134 18.81 -22.71 -3.61
CA ASP A 134 20.15 -23.25 -3.77
C ASP A 134 21.17 -22.30 -3.13
N GLY A 135 21.80 -22.75 -2.04
CA GLY A 135 22.71 -21.95 -1.21
C GLY A 135 22.06 -21.23 -0.02
N ASP A 136 20.74 -21.34 0.14
CA ASP A 136 19.94 -20.71 1.20
C ASP A 136 19.26 -21.75 2.12
N GLU A 137 19.64 -23.05 2.03
CA GLU A 137 19.10 -24.15 2.85
C GLU A 137 19.13 -23.86 4.35
N ARG A 138 20.17 -23.19 4.83
CA ARG A 138 20.27 -22.76 6.24
C ARG A 138 19.10 -21.88 6.69
N TYR A 139 18.55 -21.04 5.81
CA TYR A 139 17.43 -20.16 6.15
C TYR A 139 16.11 -20.94 6.20
N VAL A 140 15.96 -21.92 5.30
CA VAL A 140 14.86 -22.89 5.35
C VAL A 140 14.90 -23.64 6.67
N ASP A 141 16.05 -24.18 7.05
CA ASP A 141 16.21 -24.94 8.29
C ASP A 141 15.98 -24.06 9.53
N GLN A 142 16.48 -22.83 9.55
CA GLN A 142 16.15 -21.88 10.61
C GLN A 142 14.65 -21.65 10.75
N VAL A 143 13.92 -21.45 9.65
CA VAL A 143 12.46 -21.27 9.71
C VAL A 143 11.75 -22.53 10.19
N ARG A 144 12.22 -23.72 9.78
CA ARG A 144 11.69 -25.01 10.25
C ARG A 144 11.90 -25.20 11.74
N ASP A 145 13.12 -24.96 12.23
CA ASP A 145 13.46 -25.07 13.65
C ASP A 145 12.61 -24.13 14.49
N LEU A 146 12.39 -22.90 14.00
CA LEU A 146 11.55 -21.91 14.65
C LEU A 146 10.08 -22.35 14.72
N LEU A 147 9.52 -22.92 13.64
CA LEU A 147 8.17 -23.49 13.64
C LEU A 147 8.07 -24.70 14.57
N ALA A 148 9.08 -25.58 14.58
CA ALA A 148 9.13 -26.79 15.38
C ALA A 148 9.18 -26.50 16.89
N MET A 149 9.73 -25.35 17.31
CA MET A 149 9.70 -24.94 18.72
C MET A 149 8.27 -24.70 19.25
N GLY A 150 7.27 -24.48 18.40
CA GLY A 150 5.87 -24.30 18.80
C GLY A 150 5.54 -23.02 19.58
N ASP A 151 6.55 -22.28 20.06
CA ASP A 151 6.48 -21.02 20.81
C ASP A 151 6.36 -19.78 19.89
N VAL A 152 5.66 -19.97 18.78
CA VAL A 152 5.49 -18.96 17.74
C VAL A 152 4.03 -18.52 17.72
N ASP A 153 3.84 -17.19 17.68
CA ASP A 153 2.53 -16.59 17.46
C ASP A 153 1.95 -17.02 16.11
N VAL A 154 0.63 -17.17 16.04
CA VAL A 154 -0.04 -17.75 14.87
C VAL A 154 0.24 -16.95 13.57
N THR A 155 0.33 -15.62 13.62
CA THR A 155 0.61 -14.79 12.42
C THR A 155 2.03 -15.01 11.87
N PRO A 156 3.11 -14.88 12.67
CA PRO A 156 4.45 -15.28 12.23
C PRO A 156 4.55 -16.74 11.76
N ALA A 157 3.87 -17.69 12.42
CA ALA A 157 3.87 -19.10 12.00
C ALA A 157 3.23 -19.28 10.61
N VAL A 158 2.06 -18.69 10.39
CA VAL A 158 1.35 -18.72 9.10
C VAL A 158 2.17 -18.06 7.99
N TRP A 159 2.84 -16.94 8.31
CA TRP A 159 3.71 -16.28 7.35
C TRP A 159 4.93 -17.13 6.99
N ALA A 160 5.63 -17.65 8.01
CA ALA A 160 6.77 -18.54 7.84
C ALA A 160 6.43 -19.78 7.01
N PHE A 161 5.32 -20.43 7.32
CA PHE A 161 4.80 -21.57 6.56
C PHE A 161 4.55 -21.19 5.09
N ALA A 162 3.84 -20.08 4.84
CA ALA A 162 3.54 -19.67 3.47
C ALA A 162 4.82 -19.29 2.68
N ALA A 163 5.84 -18.76 3.35
CA ALA A 163 7.14 -18.49 2.74
C ALA A 163 7.87 -19.79 2.37
N LEU A 164 7.89 -20.78 3.28
CA LEU A 164 8.44 -22.12 3.00
C LEU A 164 7.71 -22.81 1.84
N GLU A 165 6.39 -22.67 1.75
CA GLU A 165 5.61 -23.30 0.68
C GLU A 165 5.95 -22.69 -0.68
N ARG A 166 6.08 -21.36 -0.75
CA ARG A 166 6.52 -20.67 -1.98
C ARG A 166 7.96 -21.03 -2.37
N ALA A 167 8.78 -21.38 -1.39
CA ALA A 167 10.13 -21.90 -1.59
C ALA A 167 10.17 -23.41 -1.91
N GLY A 168 9.01 -24.10 -1.96
CA GLY A 168 8.95 -25.55 -2.19
C GLY A 168 9.44 -26.40 -1.03
N ALA A 169 9.54 -25.83 0.17
CA ALA A 169 10.18 -26.43 1.34
C ALA A 169 9.22 -26.68 2.52
N ALA A 170 7.93 -26.37 2.39
CA ALA A 170 6.93 -26.58 3.42
C ALA A 170 6.45 -28.04 3.48
N ASP A 171 6.32 -28.55 4.70
CA ASP A 171 5.55 -29.75 5.02
C ASP A 171 4.29 -29.32 5.78
N PRO A 172 3.07 -29.72 5.36
CA PRO A 172 1.84 -29.43 6.10
C PRO A 172 1.87 -29.79 7.60
N ALA A 173 2.72 -30.73 8.02
CA ALA A 173 2.90 -31.09 9.43
C ALA A 173 3.65 -30.02 10.26
N MET A 174 4.33 -29.06 9.62
CA MET A 174 5.07 -27.98 10.29
C MET A 174 4.17 -26.93 10.93
N LEU A 175 2.87 -26.89 10.56
CA LEU A 175 1.92 -25.96 11.11
C LEU A 175 0.90 -26.69 11.98
N ASP A 176 0.83 -26.28 13.26
CA ASP A 176 -0.25 -26.69 14.15
C ASP A 176 -1.56 -25.99 13.73
N ARG A 177 -2.24 -26.61 12.77
CA ARG A 177 -3.48 -26.09 12.17
C ARG A 177 -4.60 -25.95 13.20
N GLU A 178 -4.66 -26.83 14.19
CA GLU A 178 -5.66 -26.75 15.24
C GLU A 178 -5.40 -25.53 16.13
N LYS A 179 -4.15 -25.27 16.53
CA LYS A 179 -3.77 -24.05 17.25
C LYS A 179 -4.11 -22.80 16.44
N VAL A 180 -3.81 -22.78 15.14
CA VAL A 180 -4.17 -21.66 14.24
C VAL A 180 -5.69 -21.46 14.23
N ALA A 181 -6.46 -22.52 13.96
CA ALA A 181 -7.92 -22.44 13.87
C ALA A 181 -8.56 -22.03 15.21
N ARG A 182 -8.08 -22.60 16.33
CA ARG A 182 -8.56 -22.29 17.69
C ARG A 182 -8.33 -20.82 18.04
N SER A 183 -7.10 -20.32 17.82
CA SER A 183 -6.72 -18.93 18.09
C SER A 183 -7.66 -17.92 17.39
N LEU A 184 -8.18 -18.27 16.23
CA LEU A 184 -9.02 -17.37 15.43
C LEU A 184 -10.52 -17.53 15.71
N ARG A 185 -10.97 -18.73 16.09
CA ARG A 185 -12.37 -18.98 16.51
C ARG A 185 -12.72 -18.20 17.78
N GLU A 186 -11.80 -18.16 18.74
CA GLU A 186 -11.97 -17.45 20.01
C GLU A 186 -12.19 -15.93 19.83
N ASN A 187 -11.83 -15.39 18.67
CA ASN A 187 -11.75 -13.96 18.41
C ASN A 187 -12.69 -13.50 17.30
N ASN A 188 -13.75 -14.26 16.99
CA ASN A 188 -14.75 -13.90 15.97
C ASN A 188 -14.15 -13.59 14.58
N GLY A 189 -13.08 -14.30 14.21
CA GLY A 189 -12.36 -14.08 12.94
C GLY A 189 -11.31 -12.97 12.99
N CYS A 190 -11.11 -12.33 14.14
CA CYS A 190 -9.91 -11.53 14.42
C CYS A 190 -8.78 -12.45 14.92
N HIS A 191 -7.52 -12.11 14.71
CA HIS A 191 -6.42 -12.77 15.40
C HIS A 191 -6.31 -12.28 16.85
N HIS A 192 -5.79 -13.13 17.75
CA HIS A 192 -5.53 -12.97 19.20
C HIS A 192 -4.70 -11.75 19.64
N LEU A 193 -4.56 -10.72 18.80
CA LEU A 193 -3.66 -9.58 19.03
C LEU A 193 -4.46 -8.28 18.94
N ASN A 194 -5.40 -8.12 19.87
CA ASN A 194 -6.08 -6.86 20.16
C ASN A 194 -6.86 -6.19 19.01
N GLY A 195 -7.25 -6.91 17.95
CA GLY A 195 -7.92 -6.25 16.84
C GLY A 195 -6.97 -5.49 15.90
N SER A 196 -5.76 -6.01 15.69
CA SER A 196 -4.81 -5.46 14.73
C SER A 196 -5.26 -5.67 13.28
N VAL A 197 -5.44 -4.58 12.53
CA VAL A 197 -5.51 -4.53 11.07
C VAL A 197 -4.27 -5.14 10.45
N ALA A 198 -3.07 -4.83 10.97
CA ALA A 198 -1.83 -5.29 10.38
C ALA A 198 -1.71 -6.82 10.43
N GLU A 199 -1.88 -7.43 11.61
CA GLU A 199 -1.72 -8.87 11.78
C GLU A 199 -2.84 -9.64 11.11
N THR A 200 -4.08 -9.16 11.21
CA THR A 200 -5.21 -9.76 10.47
C THR A 200 -4.97 -9.70 8.96
N SER A 201 -4.37 -8.62 8.45
CA SER A 201 -4.02 -8.51 7.04
C SER A 201 -2.90 -9.48 6.64
N TYR A 202 -1.84 -9.62 7.46
CA TYR A 202 -0.80 -10.62 7.21
C TYR A 202 -1.34 -12.05 7.22
N PHE A 203 -2.24 -12.36 8.15
CA PHE A 203 -2.92 -13.65 8.22
C PHE A 203 -3.71 -13.92 6.93
N VAL A 204 -4.63 -13.02 6.55
CA VAL A 204 -5.45 -13.16 5.34
C VAL A 204 -4.57 -13.27 4.09
N LEU A 205 -3.54 -12.44 3.98
CA LEU A 205 -2.60 -12.43 2.87
C LEU A 205 -1.91 -13.79 2.71
N ASN A 206 -1.29 -14.29 3.79
CA ASN A 206 -0.49 -15.52 3.72
C ASN A 206 -1.38 -16.76 3.55
N CYS A 207 -2.53 -16.84 4.23
CA CYS A 207 -3.48 -17.94 4.00
C CYS A 207 -4.03 -17.94 2.57
N SER A 208 -4.27 -16.77 1.97
CA SER A 208 -4.82 -16.68 0.61
C SER A 208 -3.79 -16.98 -0.48
N ARG A 209 -2.49 -16.73 -0.22
CA ARG A 209 -1.38 -17.05 -1.13
C ARG A 209 -0.87 -18.48 -1.01
N SER A 210 -1.23 -19.17 0.07
CA SER A 210 -0.84 -20.55 0.33
C SER A 210 -1.85 -21.52 -0.27
N ASP A 211 -1.41 -22.52 -1.04
CA ASP A 211 -2.29 -23.55 -1.60
C ASP A 211 -2.78 -24.50 -0.50
N VAL A 212 -1.88 -24.90 0.41
CA VAL A 212 -2.21 -25.74 1.57
C VAL A 212 -3.21 -25.02 2.48
N LEU A 213 -2.94 -23.78 2.90
CA LEU A 213 -3.80 -23.11 3.89
C LEU A 213 -5.16 -22.68 3.31
N SER A 214 -5.22 -22.29 2.04
CA SER A 214 -6.48 -21.89 1.40
C SER A 214 -7.38 -23.08 1.04
N SER A 215 -6.80 -24.26 0.82
CA SER A 215 -7.57 -25.48 0.56
C SER A 215 -8.11 -26.11 1.84
N ASP A 216 -7.50 -25.81 3.00
CA ASP A 216 -7.92 -26.33 4.30
C ASP A 216 -9.37 -25.91 4.66
N PRO A 217 -10.29 -26.88 4.85
CA PRO A 217 -11.70 -26.59 5.14
C PRO A 217 -11.92 -25.98 6.54
N GLU A 218 -11.01 -26.19 7.49
CA GLU A 218 -11.12 -25.60 8.83
C GLU A 218 -10.67 -24.13 8.84
N LEU A 219 -9.66 -23.79 8.04
CA LEU A 219 -9.15 -22.42 7.96
C LEU A 219 -10.01 -21.52 7.05
N ARG A 220 -10.71 -22.08 6.06
CA ARG A 220 -11.48 -21.28 5.11
C ARG A 220 -12.56 -20.39 5.77
N PRO A 221 -13.45 -20.87 6.66
CA PRO A 221 -14.41 -20.01 7.35
C PRO A 221 -13.74 -18.90 8.16
N VAL A 222 -12.56 -19.19 8.70
CA VAL A 222 -11.78 -18.26 9.50
C VAL A 222 -11.23 -17.12 8.64
N VAL A 223 -10.64 -17.44 7.49
CA VAL A 223 -10.19 -16.43 6.51
C VAL A 223 -11.35 -15.55 6.05
N HIS A 224 -12.52 -16.12 5.79
CA HIS A 224 -13.73 -15.34 5.47
C HIS A 224 -14.18 -14.42 6.62
N GLY A 225 -14.07 -14.89 7.87
CA GLY A 225 -14.31 -14.08 9.06
C GLY A 225 -13.36 -12.88 9.14
N ALA A 226 -12.06 -13.13 8.98
CA ALA A 226 -11.01 -12.11 8.99
C ALA A 226 -11.20 -11.06 7.88
N VAL A 227 -11.60 -11.47 6.68
CA VAL A 227 -11.93 -10.54 5.58
C VAL A 227 -13.12 -9.65 5.95
N ARG A 228 -14.21 -10.22 6.49
CA ARG A 228 -15.36 -9.43 6.94
C ARG A 228 -14.99 -8.44 8.03
N TRP A 229 -14.16 -8.87 8.97
CA TRP A 229 -13.63 -8.00 10.01
C TRP A 229 -12.78 -6.86 9.41
N LEU A 230 -11.85 -7.15 8.49
CA LEU A 230 -11.07 -6.11 7.82
C LEU A 230 -11.97 -5.09 7.11
N MET A 231 -13.00 -5.54 6.40
CA MET A 231 -13.95 -4.63 5.76
C MET A 231 -14.70 -3.75 6.76
N SER A 232 -15.12 -4.30 7.91
CA SER A 232 -15.82 -3.52 8.94
C SER A 232 -14.94 -2.47 9.63
N ARG A 233 -13.62 -2.65 9.60
CA ARG A 233 -12.64 -1.68 10.11
C ARG A 233 -12.29 -0.57 9.13
N GLN A 234 -12.72 -0.64 7.87
CA GLN A 234 -12.44 0.44 6.93
C GLN A 234 -13.20 1.71 7.34
N ILE A 235 -12.48 2.83 7.40
CA ILE A 235 -13.06 4.16 7.60
C ILE A 235 -13.74 4.55 6.29
N THR A 236 -15.02 4.21 6.14
CA THR A 236 -15.78 4.34 4.88
C THR A 236 -15.72 5.74 4.27
N ARG A 237 -15.69 6.79 5.10
CA ARG A 237 -15.58 8.19 4.67
C ARG A 237 -14.29 8.48 3.90
N THR A 238 -13.16 7.93 4.34
CA THR A 238 -11.85 8.23 3.75
C THR A 238 -11.38 7.12 2.81
N GLY A 239 -11.77 5.87 3.08
CA GLY A 239 -11.28 4.66 2.43
C GLY A 239 -10.08 4.02 3.13
N SER A 240 -9.53 4.64 4.19
CA SER A 240 -8.37 4.14 4.92
C SER A 240 -8.75 3.14 6.01
N TRP A 241 -7.74 2.47 6.57
CA TRP A 241 -7.86 1.69 7.80
C TRP A 241 -7.29 2.48 8.98
N PRO A 242 -7.79 2.26 10.21
CA PRO A 242 -7.29 2.95 11.39
C PRO A 242 -5.87 2.52 11.72
N THR A 243 -5.10 3.42 12.34
CA THR A 243 -3.85 3.07 13.02
C THR A 243 -4.17 2.33 14.32
N GLU A 244 -3.22 1.52 14.79
CA GLU A 244 -3.36 0.73 16.01
C GLU A 244 -2.59 1.33 17.20
N GLN A 245 -3.03 0.98 18.41
CA GLN A 245 -2.37 1.26 19.68
C GLN A 245 -2.43 -0.03 20.54
N PRO A 246 -1.35 -0.44 21.24
CA PRO A 246 -0.04 0.20 21.26
C PRO A 246 0.74 -0.03 19.96
N LEU A 247 1.71 0.85 19.75
CA LEU A 247 2.52 0.92 18.55
C LEU A 247 3.52 -0.26 18.48
N TYR A 248 3.75 -0.79 17.28
CA TYR A 248 4.82 -1.78 17.07
C TYR A 248 6.17 -1.17 17.48
N ASN A 249 6.80 -1.75 18.51
CA ASN A 249 8.03 -1.25 19.14
C ASN A 249 7.95 0.20 19.65
N GLY A 250 6.74 0.68 20.00
CA GLY A 250 6.55 2.06 20.45
C GLY A 250 6.56 3.12 19.35
N ALA A 251 6.76 2.73 18.07
CA ALA A 251 6.81 3.66 16.94
C ALA A 251 5.51 3.64 16.10
N GLN A 252 4.94 4.81 15.84
CA GLN A 252 3.68 4.91 15.12
C GLN A 252 3.88 4.60 13.64
N GLN A 253 3.33 3.47 13.20
CA GLN A 253 3.23 3.19 11.78
C GLN A 253 2.21 4.14 11.14
N ALA A 254 2.55 4.61 9.95
CA ALA A 254 1.69 5.47 9.16
C ALA A 254 0.34 4.83 8.90
N GLN A 255 -0.72 5.63 8.78
CA GLN A 255 -2.02 5.13 8.33
C GLN A 255 -1.95 4.46 6.95
N ALA A 256 -1.01 4.92 6.10
CA ALA A 256 -0.75 4.33 4.80
C ALA A 256 -0.22 2.89 4.88
N TYR A 257 0.57 2.55 5.90
CA TYR A 257 1.04 1.19 6.11
C TYR A 257 -0.16 0.22 6.30
N TYR A 258 -1.06 0.53 7.24
CA TYR A 258 -2.23 -0.31 7.52
C TYR A 258 -3.19 -0.38 6.33
N THR A 259 -3.43 0.75 5.66
CA THR A 259 -4.31 0.81 4.49
C THR A 259 -3.77 -0.03 3.33
N ALA A 260 -2.47 0.06 3.05
CA ALA A 260 -1.83 -0.70 2.00
C ALA A 260 -1.82 -2.20 2.30
N LEU A 261 -1.52 -2.57 3.55
CA LEU A 261 -1.50 -3.97 3.96
C LEU A 261 -2.89 -4.61 3.90
N ALA A 262 -3.94 -3.89 4.33
CA ALA A 262 -5.33 -4.34 4.18
C ALA A 262 -5.72 -4.51 2.70
N CYS A 263 -5.39 -3.54 1.83
CA CYS A 263 -5.66 -3.65 0.39
C CYS A 263 -4.98 -4.89 -0.21
N ARG A 264 -3.72 -5.13 0.14
CA ARG A 264 -2.95 -6.29 -0.33
C ARG A 264 -3.54 -7.61 0.13
N ALA A 265 -3.96 -7.71 1.39
CA ALA A 265 -4.61 -8.89 1.93
C ALA A 265 -5.94 -9.20 1.22
N LEU A 266 -6.78 -8.17 1.04
CA LEU A 266 -8.05 -8.29 0.34
C LEU A 266 -7.87 -8.64 -1.15
N ALA A 267 -6.83 -8.11 -1.79
CA ALA A 267 -6.49 -8.44 -3.18
C ALA A 267 -6.07 -9.90 -3.33
N ALA A 268 -5.18 -10.41 -2.45
CA ALA A 268 -4.81 -11.82 -2.42
C ALA A 268 -6.03 -12.74 -2.20
N TYR A 269 -6.93 -12.34 -1.30
CA TYR A 269 -8.20 -13.05 -1.09
C TYR A 269 -9.07 -13.07 -2.35
N LEU A 270 -9.25 -11.93 -3.04
CA LEU A 270 -9.98 -11.92 -4.32
C LEU A 270 -9.29 -12.76 -5.38
N GLN A 271 -7.97 -12.71 -5.49
CA GLN A 271 -7.22 -13.51 -6.45
C GLN A 271 -7.49 -15.00 -6.26
N ARG A 272 -7.50 -15.48 -5.00
CA ARG A 272 -7.73 -16.89 -4.68
C ARG A 272 -9.17 -17.33 -4.90
N TYR A 273 -10.15 -16.55 -4.44
CA TYR A 273 -11.54 -17.02 -4.36
C TYR A 273 -12.46 -16.45 -5.46
N ARG A 274 -12.10 -15.32 -6.08
CA ARG A 274 -12.88 -14.58 -7.09
C ARG A 274 -12.00 -13.77 -8.06
N PRO A 275 -11.14 -14.42 -8.87
CA PRO A 275 -10.19 -13.71 -9.73
C PRO A 275 -10.84 -12.72 -10.70
N ARG A 276 -12.07 -13.01 -11.18
CA ARG A 276 -12.84 -12.09 -12.04
C ARG A 276 -13.17 -10.75 -11.37
N SER A 277 -13.41 -10.74 -10.06
CA SER A 277 -13.71 -9.50 -9.32
C SER A 277 -12.47 -8.63 -9.12
N LEU A 278 -11.27 -9.24 -9.06
CA LEU A 278 -10.01 -8.49 -8.98
C LEU A 278 -9.76 -7.69 -10.27
N ALA A 279 -10.01 -8.30 -11.44
CA ALA A 279 -9.87 -7.64 -12.74
C ALA A 279 -10.83 -6.44 -12.94
N GLN A 280 -11.88 -6.33 -12.12
CA GLN A 280 -12.82 -5.20 -12.17
C GLN A 280 -12.35 -3.99 -11.36
N ILE A 281 -11.28 -4.12 -10.57
CA ILE A 281 -10.70 -3.01 -9.82
C ILE A 281 -10.05 -2.04 -10.79
N SER A 282 -10.79 -1.00 -11.16
CA SER A 282 -10.29 0.12 -11.95
C SER A 282 -10.20 1.38 -11.08
N LEU A 283 -9.06 2.04 -11.17
CA LEU A 283 -8.88 3.38 -10.63
C LEU A 283 -9.23 4.40 -11.73
N PRO A 284 -10.00 5.46 -11.39
CA PRO A 284 -10.16 6.57 -12.32
C PRO A 284 -8.80 7.21 -12.57
N ASP A 285 -8.54 7.68 -13.80
CA ASP A 285 -7.32 8.42 -14.11
C ASP A 285 -7.24 9.73 -13.29
N TRP A 286 -6.46 9.70 -12.21
CA TRP A 286 -6.26 10.83 -11.32
C TRP A 286 -5.32 11.89 -11.86
N SER A 287 -4.47 11.55 -12.84
CA SER A 287 -3.67 12.56 -13.54
C SER A 287 -4.58 13.61 -14.16
N PHE A 288 -5.75 13.18 -14.64
CA PHE A 288 -6.77 14.06 -15.17
C PHE A 288 -7.45 14.88 -14.06
N ARG A 289 -7.85 14.26 -12.94
CA ARG A 289 -8.47 15.00 -11.82
C ARG A 289 -7.52 16.02 -11.17
N ARG A 290 -6.25 15.68 -10.95
CA ARG A 290 -5.26 16.65 -10.43
C ARG A 290 -5.10 17.83 -11.38
N ARG A 291 -5.10 17.60 -12.70
CA ARG A 291 -5.13 18.68 -13.69
C ARG A 291 -6.37 19.56 -13.55
N VAL A 292 -7.56 18.96 -13.43
CA VAL A 292 -8.82 19.70 -13.24
C VAL A 292 -8.84 20.48 -11.92
N THR A 293 -8.40 19.90 -10.81
CA THR A 293 -8.36 20.58 -9.50
C THR A 293 -7.30 21.67 -9.46
N ALA A 294 -6.14 21.47 -10.10
CA ALA A 294 -5.14 22.52 -10.26
C ALA A 294 -5.73 23.67 -11.10
N ILE A 295 -6.33 23.38 -12.24
CA ILE A 295 -7.03 24.38 -13.08
C ILE A 295 -8.09 25.12 -12.27
N ALA A 296 -8.91 24.42 -11.48
CA ALA A 296 -9.93 25.04 -10.64
C ALA A 296 -9.33 25.96 -9.57
N LYS A 297 -8.24 25.54 -8.89
CA LYS A 297 -7.52 26.39 -7.92
C LYS A 297 -6.92 27.63 -8.59
N TYR A 298 -6.30 27.47 -9.76
CA TYR A 298 -5.77 28.59 -10.53
C TYR A 298 -6.89 29.53 -10.98
N ALA A 299 -8.00 29.00 -11.50
CA ALA A 299 -9.16 29.79 -11.90
C ALA A 299 -9.76 30.57 -10.72
N SER A 300 -9.91 29.95 -9.54
CA SER A 300 -10.38 30.63 -8.33
C SER A 300 -9.42 31.73 -7.87
N ALA A 301 -8.10 31.50 -7.93
CA ALA A 301 -7.10 32.51 -7.61
C ALA A 301 -7.13 33.68 -8.61
N THR A 302 -7.23 33.39 -9.91
CA THR A 302 -7.37 34.42 -10.96
C THR A 302 -8.66 35.23 -10.78
N ILE A 303 -9.79 34.58 -10.51
CA ILE A 303 -11.06 35.26 -10.22
C ILE A 303 -10.90 36.17 -9.00
N LEU A 304 -10.27 35.68 -7.92
CA LEU A 304 -10.04 36.49 -6.72
C LEU A 304 -9.17 37.72 -7.02
N VAL A 305 -8.07 37.55 -7.77
CA VAL A 305 -7.20 38.66 -8.19
C VAL A 305 -7.96 39.66 -9.06
N CYS A 306 -8.75 39.20 -10.04
CA CYS A 306 -9.57 40.07 -10.89
C CYS A 306 -10.59 40.87 -10.07
N LEU A 307 -11.24 40.24 -9.09
CA LEU A 307 -12.17 40.92 -8.19
C LEU A 307 -11.45 41.96 -7.32
N THR A 308 -10.28 41.64 -6.77
CA THR A 308 -9.50 42.58 -5.95
C THR A 308 -8.99 43.77 -6.76
N VAL A 309 -8.49 43.56 -7.98
CA VAL A 309 -8.05 44.65 -8.86
C VAL A 309 -9.21 45.54 -9.28
N THR A 310 -10.37 44.95 -9.60
CA THR A 310 -11.58 45.70 -9.94
C THR A 310 -12.04 46.53 -8.76
N ALA A 311 -12.06 45.96 -7.55
CA ALA A 311 -12.40 46.67 -6.32
C ALA A 311 -11.41 47.82 -6.04
N ALA A 312 -10.10 47.60 -6.15
CA ALA A 312 -9.10 48.65 -5.93
C ALA A 312 -9.19 49.79 -6.97
N GLY A 313 -9.51 49.48 -8.22
CA GLY A 313 -9.73 50.47 -9.27
C GLY A 313 -10.93 51.40 -9.03
N LEU A 314 -11.92 50.96 -8.25
CA LEU A 314 -13.09 51.76 -7.86
C LEU A 314 -12.75 52.82 -6.79
N PHE A 315 -11.64 52.70 -6.07
CA PHE A 315 -11.29 53.59 -4.95
C PHE A 315 -10.23 54.67 -5.27
N LEU A 316 -9.69 54.72 -6.48
CA LEU A 316 -8.72 55.75 -6.87
C LEU A 316 -9.41 57.05 -7.35
N PRO A 317 -9.09 58.23 -6.77
CA PRO A 317 -9.69 59.51 -7.13
C PRO A 317 -9.55 59.84 -8.63
N SER A 318 -10.58 60.49 -9.15
CA SER A 318 -10.95 60.58 -10.56
C SER A 318 -10.14 61.58 -11.39
N GLY A 319 -9.78 61.15 -12.61
CA GLY A 319 -9.34 62.03 -13.70
C GLY A 319 -9.27 61.27 -15.03
N GLY A 320 -10.35 61.30 -15.83
CA GLY A 320 -10.31 60.96 -17.26
C GLY A 320 -11.07 59.70 -17.71
N ALA A 321 -11.81 59.85 -18.81
CA ALA A 321 -12.71 58.87 -19.44
C ALA A 321 -12.07 57.56 -19.97
N GLY A 322 -10.77 57.33 -19.75
CA GLY A 322 -10.05 56.15 -20.24
C GLY A 322 -10.33 54.83 -19.47
N ARG A 323 -11.03 54.85 -18.33
CA ARG A 323 -11.19 53.67 -17.44
C ARG A 323 -12.31 52.69 -17.83
N LEU A 324 -13.28 53.08 -18.65
CA LEU A 324 -14.40 52.19 -19.01
C LEU A 324 -13.99 51.04 -19.96
N LEU A 325 -12.92 51.22 -20.74
CA LEU A 325 -12.42 50.22 -21.68
C LEU A 325 -11.57 49.12 -21.02
N THR A 326 -10.93 49.39 -19.88
CA THR A 326 -10.09 48.40 -19.17
C THR A 326 -10.90 47.48 -18.25
N ALA A 327 -11.99 47.97 -17.64
CA ALA A 327 -12.85 47.15 -16.81
C ALA A 327 -13.64 46.09 -17.61
N SER A 328 -14.09 46.42 -18.82
CA SER A 328 -14.81 45.49 -19.69
C SER A 328 -13.92 44.35 -20.20
N GLY A 329 -12.65 44.65 -20.52
CA GLY A 329 -11.66 43.64 -20.92
C GLY A 329 -11.39 42.61 -19.83
N LEU A 330 -11.22 43.05 -18.58
CA LEU A 330 -10.97 42.15 -17.44
C LEU A 330 -12.19 41.26 -17.14
N LEU A 331 -13.41 41.80 -17.25
CA LEU A 331 -14.65 41.05 -17.08
C LEU A 331 -14.83 39.98 -18.18
N GLY A 332 -14.49 40.30 -19.43
CA GLY A 332 -14.53 39.35 -20.54
C GLY A 332 -13.59 38.15 -20.34
N THR A 333 -12.37 38.39 -19.84
CA THR A 333 -11.39 37.33 -19.56
C THR A 333 -11.83 36.44 -18.38
N ALA A 334 -12.40 37.04 -17.34
CA ALA A 334 -12.94 36.31 -16.19
C ALA A 334 -14.14 35.42 -16.58
N LEU A 335 -15.09 35.97 -17.36
CA LEU A 335 -16.25 35.23 -17.83
C LEU A 335 -15.88 34.08 -18.78
N SER A 336 -14.92 34.30 -19.69
CA SER A 336 -14.41 33.24 -20.58
C SER A 336 -13.79 32.09 -19.79
N SER A 337 -13.07 32.40 -18.70
CA SER A 337 -12.48 31.39 -17.81
C SER A 337 -13.54 30.58 -17.03
N ILE A 338 -14.65 31.23 -16.65
CA ILE A 338 -15.79 30.59 -15.99
C ILE A 338 -16.55 29.67 -16.98
N VAL A 339 -16.84 30.16 -18.19
CA VAL A 339 -17.54 29.38 -19.23
C VAL A 339 -16.74 28.16 -19.64
N PHE A 340 -15.41 28.31 -19.84
CA PHE A 340 -14.54 27.18 -20.13
C PHE A 340 -14.55 26.13 -19.00
N SER A 341 -14.50 26.58 -17.74
CA SER A 341 -14.61 25.68 -16.58
C SER A 341 -15.96 24.95 -16.52
N TRP A 342 -17.04 25.61 -16.95
CA TRP A 342 -18.39 25.04 -16.97
C TRP A 342 -18.61 24.05 -18.12
N GLU A 343 -18.17 24.38 -19.34
CA GLU A 343 -18.21 23.47 -20.51
C GLU A 343 -17.42 22.19 -20.27
N VAL A 344 -16.24 22.30 -19.67
CA VAL A 344 -15.45 21.14 -19.27
C VAL A 344 -16.28 20.28 -18.31
N ARG A 345 -16.86 20.88 -17.27
CA ARG A 345 -17.68 20.15 -16.27
C ARG A 345 -18.92 19.48 -16.88
N ASP A 346 -19.60 20.13 -17.82
CA ASP A 346 -20.82 19.63 -18.46
C ASP A 346 -20.56 18.50 -19.48
N ARG A 347 -19.50 18.61 -20.31
CA ARG A 347 -19.09 17.50 -21.20
C ARG A 347 -18.75 16.22 -20.42
N PHE A 348 -18.36 16.35 -19.15
CA PHE A 348 -18.12 15.21 -18.25
C PHE A 348 -19.39 14.61 -17.65
N ALA A 349 -20.41 15.41 -17.37
CA ALA A 349 -21.70 14.90 -16.88
C ALA A 349 -22.37 14.00 -17.92
N ARG A 350 -22.13 14.25 -19.22
CA ARG A 350 -22.73 13.50 -20.34
C ARG A 350 -21.95 12.23 -20.76
N ARG A 351 -20.74 12.00 -20.24
CA ARG A 351 -19.90 10.83 -20.56
C ARG A 351 -19.88 9.75 -19.48
N ARG A 352 -20.60 9.97 -18.37
CA ARG A 352 -21.00 8.92 -17.42
C ARG A 352 -22.40 8.47 -17.79
#